data_AF-A0A1F7X856-F1
#
_entry.id   AF-A0A1F7X856-F1
#
_cell.length_a   1.000
_cell.length_b   1.000
_cell.length_c   1.000
_cell.angle_alpha   90.00
_cell.angle_beta   90.00
_cell.angle_gamma   90.00
#
_symmetry.space_group_name_H-M   'P 1'
#
loop_
_entity.id
_entity.type
_entity.pdbx_description
1 polymer ?
#
loop_
_entity_poly.entity_id
_entity_poly.type
_entity_poly.pdbx_seq_one_letter_code
_entity_poly.pdbx_strand_id
1 'polypeptide(L)'
;MVDDMTKAIPNELKIVKDVFSHGKDHADYDSKLDRRMAIISFHNSIELFVRYAIISEKCPEKILYGEFKPKLDKLVEVLKDRPISNYPKILELNGLRNDIYHKYRIPSKDEVDEFYVITKLFLEECIKIMFDLDFDNISSFNLENVNNPFVKDTYTEAEKFFAEKDYESSASCFQKTFKEQWNSIYGHPINISKISKFDSQKNPILKDIEDIFNNLADDVNKGFKTIQNIIVKKKHLYFKKQIESVYHNYRSEKVDLKDLIKIKKIVEEFISETDDYISEEHLQKRIDDYRQMQHYKQMRLRMKIKTEVA
;
A
#
# COMPACT_ATOMS: atom_id res chain seq x y z
N MET A 1 -25.72 -14.32 -9.00
CA MET A 1 -24.54 -14.45 -8.11
C MET A 1 -23.65 -13.20 -8.21
N VAL A 2 -24.18 -12.00 -7.97
CA VAL A 2 -23.39 -10.73 -7.98
C VAL A 2 -23.49 -10.01 -6.62
N ASP A 3 -24.22 -10.59 -5.66
CA ASP A 3 -24.62 -9.94 -4.42
C ASP A 3 -23.64 -10.14 -3.24
N ASP A 4 -22.52 -10.85 -3.46
CA ASP A 4 -21.53 -11.16 -2.41
C ASP A 4 -20.15 -10.52 -2.66
N MET A 5 -20.00 -9.69 -3.70
CA MET A 5 -18.73 -9.00 -3.98
C MET A 5 -18.49 -7.75 -3.10
N THR A 6 -19.42 -7.39 -2.23
CA THR A 6 -19.37 -6.16 -1.42
C THR A 6 -19.25 -6.41 0.07
N LYS A 7 -18.99 -7.63 0.53
CA LYS A 7 -18.57 -7.82 1.93
C LYS A 7 -17.29 -7.04 2.14
N ALA A 8 -17.37 -6.00 2.97
CA ALA A 8 -16.23 -5.18 3.33
C ALA A 8 -15.15 -6.10 3.91
N ILE A 9 -13.99 -6.15 3.25
CA ILE A 9 -12.85 -6.94 3.72
C ILE A 9 -12.35 -6.29 5.01
N PRO A 10 -12.27 -7.06 6.13
CA PRO A 10 -11.77 -6.53 7.39
C PRO A 10 -10.37 -5.92 7.26
N ASN A 11 -10.14 -4.79 7.90
CA ASN A 11 -8.86 -4.07 7.85
C ASN A 11 -7.70 -4.94 8.37
N GLU A 12 -7.96 -5.83 9.32
CA GLU A 12 -6.96 -6.76 9.87
C GLU A 12 -6.45 -7.74 8.81
N LEU A 13 -7.32 -8.21 7.90
CA LEU A 13 -6.90 -9.08 6.81
C LEU A 13 -6.05 -8.35 5.77
N LYS A 14 -6.28 -7.04 5.57
CA LYS A 14 -5.43 -6.20 4.73
C LYS A 14 -4.03 -6.07 5.33
N ILE A 15 -3.93 -5.83 6.64
CA ILE A 15 -2.65 -5.78 7.36
C ILE A 15 -1.91 -7.12 7.25
N VAL A 16 -2.61 -8.24 7.38
CA VAL A 16 -2.02 -9.58 7.16
C VAL A 16 -1.45 -9.70 5.75
N LYS A 17 -2.18 -9.27 4.72
CA LYS A 17 -1.73 -9.29 3.33
C LYS A 17 -0.51 -8.38 3.10
N ASP A 18 -0.48 -7.21 3.72
CA ASP A 18 0.66 -6.28 3.63
C ASP A 18 1.92 -6.89 4.23
N VAL A 19 1.82 -7.45 5.44
CA VAL A 19 2.98 -8.07 6.10
C VAL A 19 3.47 -9.28 5.31
N PHE A 20 2.57 -10.08 4.73
CA PHE A 20 2.96 -11.17 3.82
C PHE A 20 3.68 -10.65 2.56
N SER A 21 3.13 -9.61 1.93
CA SER A 21 3.69 -9.01 0.70
C SER A 21 5.07 -8.42 0.95
N HIS A 22 5.27 -7.76 2.09
CA HIS A 22 6.57 -7.28 2.51
C HIS A 22 7.58 -8.42 2.70
N GLY A 23 7.14 -9.58 3.20
CA GLY A 23 7.98 -10.78 3.26
C GLY A 23 8.39 -11.29 1.88
N LYS A 24 7.47 -11.25 0.92
CA LYS A 24 7.74 -11.61 -0.48
C LYS A 24 8.74 -10.66 -1.13
N ASP A 25 8.60 -9.36 -0.94
CA ASP A 25 9.54 -8.37 -1.50
C ASP A 25 10.97 -8.63 -1.00
N HIS A 26 11.13 -8.91 0.29
CA HIS A 26 12.42 -9.32 0.84
C HIS A 26 12.91 -10.67 0.27
N ALA A 27 12.02 -11.64 0.05
CA ALA A 27 12.40 -12.91 -0.55
C ALA A 27 12.97 -12.74 -1.99
N ASP A 28 12.54 -11.72 -2.72
CA ASP A 28 12.99 -11.42 -4.08
C ASP A 28 14.40 -10.78 -4.14
N TYR A 29 14.83 -10.04 -3.10
CA TYR A 29 16.16 -9.39 -3.06
C TYR A 29 17.32 -10.33 -2.65
N ASP A 30 17.03 -11.43 -1.94
CA ASP A 30 17.95 -12.53 -1.57
C ASP A 30 19.24 -12.15 -0.79
N SER A 31 19.36 -10.93 -0.27
CA SER A 31 20.47 -10.62 0.64
C SER A 31 20.32 -11.39 1.96
N LYS A 32 21.42 -11.52 2.73
CA LYS A 32 21.38 -12.17 4.06
C LYS A 32 20.39 -11.48 5.02
N LEU A 33 20.27 -10.16 4.92
CA LEU A 33 19.33 -9.40 5.74
C LEU A 33 17.91 -9.60 5.22
N ASP A 34 17.71 -9.52 3.91
CA ASP A 34 16.40 -9.70 3.30
C ASP A 34 15.84 -11.09 3.58
N ARG A 35 16.63 -12.15 3.49
CA ARG A 35 16.20 -13.51 3.86
C ARG A 35 15.73 -13.63 5.30
N ARG A 36 16.36 -12.93 6.25
CA ARG A 36 15.89 -12.88 7.64
C ARG A 36 14.56 -12.13 7.75
N MET A 37 14.47 -10.97 7.09
CA MET A 37 13.27 -10.16 7.10
C MET A 37 12.08 -10.87 6.45
N ALA A 38 12.31 -11.62 5.37
CA ALA A 38 11.31 -12.45 4.71
C ALA A 38 10.68 -13.46 5.68
N ILE A 39 11.50 -14.27 6.36
CA ILE A 39 11.02 -15.24 7.36
C ILE A 39 10.25 -14.57 8.50
N ILE A 40 10.78 -13.46 9.04
CA ILE A 40 10.12 -12.71 10.11
C ILE A 40 8.74 -12.24 9.64
N SER A 41 8.66 -11.65 8.45
CA SER A 41 7.41 -11.16 7.87
C SER A 41 6.41 -12.29 7.60
N PHE A 42 6.86 -13.41 7.04
CA PHE A 42 6.00 -14.58 6.82
C PHE A 42 5.41 -15.11 8.14
N HIS A 43 6.23 -15.26 9.18
CA HIS A 43 5.74 -15.64 10.51
C HIS A 43 4.76 -14.60 11.08
N ASN A 44 5.11 -13.32 11.02
CA ASN A 44 4.28 -12.25 11.58
C ASN A 44 2.92 -12.17 10.88
N SER A 45 2.85 -12.41 9.57
CA SER A 45 1.58 -12.46 8.83
C SER A 45 0.66 -13.57 9.35
N ILE A 46 1.20 -14.76 9.63
CA ILE A 46 0.47 -15.87 10.24
C ILE A 46 0.03 -15.51 11.65
N GLU A 47 0.92 -14.98 12.49
CA GLU A 47 0.59 -14.63 13.87
C GLU A 47 -0.51 -13.56 13.94
N LEU A 48 -0.45 -12.53 13.09
CA LEU A 48 -1.49 -11.51 13.00
C LEU A 48 -2.83 -12.12 12.59
N PHE A 49 -2.83 -13.00 11.60
CA PHE A 49 -4.04 -13.72 11.17
C PHE A 49 -4.61 -14.57 12.31
N VAL A 50 -3.79 -15.38 12.96
CA VAL A 50 -4.20 -16.26 14.07
C VAL A 50 -4.82 -15.43 15.20
N ARG A 51 -4.19 -14.31 15.57
CA ARG A 51 -4.73 -13.41 16.62
C ARG A 51 -6.07 -12.83 16.20
N TYR A 52 -6.19 -12.38 14.96
CA TYR A 52 -7.44 -11.84 14.43
C TYR A 52 -8.56 -12.89 14.43
N ALA A 53 -8.28 -14.09 13.93
CA ALA A 53 -9.20 -15.23 13.91
C ALA A 53 -9.72 -15.61 15.31
N ILE A 54 -8.85 -15.60 16.32
CA ILE A 54 -9.22 -15.87 17.72
C ILE A 54 -10.11 -14.74 18.27
N ILE A 55 -9.81 -13.48 17.95
CA ILE A 55 -10.60 -12.32 18.38
C ILE A 55 -11.98 -12.33 17.73
N SER A 56 -12.08 -12.64 16.43
CA SER A 56 -13.36 -12.65 15.71
C SER A 56 -14.34 -13.68 16.28
N GLU A 57 -13.82 -14.76 16.85
CA GLU A 57 -14.61 -15.80 17.54
C GLU A 57 -14.82 -15.52 19.05
N LYS A 58 -14.50 -14.30 19.53
CA LYS A 58 -14.70 -13.87 20.92
C LYS A 58 -14.04 -14.79 21.95
N CYS A 59 -12.88 -15.36 21.61
CA CYS A 59 -12.11 -16.19 22.53
C CYS A 59 -11.44 -15.35 23.64
N PRO A 60 -11.05 -15.95 24.78
CA PRO A 60 -10.45 -15.23 25.90
C PRO A 60 -9.14 -14.51 25.53
N GLU A 61 -9.02 -13.24 25.91
CA GLU A 61 -7.85 -12.40 25.59
C GLU A 61 -6.52 -12.97 26.11
N LYS A 62 -6.53 -13.74 27.19
CA LYS A 62 -5.33 -14.36 27.78
C LYS A 62 -4.54 -15.20 26.77
N ILE A 63 -5.21 -15.79 25.78
CA ILE A 63 -4.57 -16.60 24.72
C ILE A 63 -3.77 -15.70 23.76
N LEU A 64 -4.22 -14.46 23.53
CA LEU A 64 -3.64 -13.54 22.55
C LEU A 64 -2.24 -13.03 22.92
N TYR A 65 -1.90 -13.07 24.21
CA TYR A 65 -0.61 -12.60 24.74
C TYR A 65 0.35 -13.76 25.06
N GLY A 66 -0.05 -15.00 24.81
CA GLY A 66 0.76 -16.19 25.07
C GLY A 66 1.74 -16.54 23.96
N GLU A 67 2.37 -17.71 24.13
CA GLU A 67 3.23 -18.33 23.13
C GLU A 67 2.48 -18.61 21.81
N PHE A 68 3.22 -18.74 20.71
CA PHE A 68 2.64 -18.95 19.38
C PHE A 68 1.88 -20.27 19.25
N LYS A 69 2.43 -21.38 19.77
CA LYS A 69 1.81 -22.70 19.64
C LYS A 69 0.40 -22.76 20.27
N PRO A 70 0.16 -22.31 21.52
CA PRO A 70 -1.19 -22.24 22.08
C PRO A 70 -2.19 -21.44 21.24
N LYS A 71 -1.75 -20.36 20.59
CA LYS A 71 -2.61 -19.59 19.67
C LYS A 71 -2.96 -20.42 18.44
N LEU A 72 -1.98 -21.13 17.86
CA LEU A 72 -2.21 -21.98 16.70
C LEU A 72 -3.11 -23.18 17.03
N ASP A 73 -2.92 -23.81 18.19
CA ASP A 73 -3.82 -24.85 18.71
C ASP A 73 -5.25 -24.31 18.84
N LYS A 74 -5.40 -23.09 19.36
CA LYS A 74 -6.70 -22.46 19.49
C LYS A 74 -7.35 -22.15 18.13
N LEU A 75 -6.56 -21.80 17.12
CA LEU A 75 -7.08 -21.64 15.76
C LEU A 75 -7.64 -22.95 15.21
N VAL A 76 -6.99 -24.09 15.45
CA VAL A 76 -7.51 -25.41 15.03
C VAL A 76 -8.89 -25.67 15.64
N GLU A 77 -9.07 -25.35 16.93
CA GLU A 77 -10.39 -25.44 17.58
C GLU A 77 -11.43 -24.52 16.92
N VAL A 78 -11.04 -23.27 16.62
CA VAL A 78 -11.89 -22.29 15.91
C VAL A 78 -12.33 -22.80 14.54
N LEU A 79 -11.43 -23.47 13.82
CA LEU A 79 -11.70 -24.07 12.52
C LEU A 79 -12.53 -25.37 12.61
N LYS A 80 -13.04 -25.71 13.80
CA LYS A 80 -13.86 -26.90 14.08
C LYS A 80 -13.14 -28.19 13.64
N ASP A 81 -11.88 -28.31 14.02
CA ASP A 81 -11.02 -29.45 13.75
C ASP A 81 -10.79 -29.74 12.27
N ARG A 82 -11.01 -28.76 11.39
CA ARG A 82 -10.48 -28.84 10.02
C ARG A 82 -8.95 -28.83 10.09
N PRO A 83 -8.27 -29.80 9.48
CA PRO A 83 -6.82 -29.88 9.55
C PRO A 83 -6.23 -28.66 8.85
N ILE A 84 -5.36 -27.93 9.53
CA ILE A 84 -4.55 -26.87 8.93
C ILE A 84 -3.44 -27.57 8.11
N SER A 85 -3.39 -27.32 6.81
CA SER A 85 -2.32 -27.85 5.98
C SER A 85 -0.96 -27.40 6.49
N ASN A 86 0.01 -28.31 6.49
CA ASN A 86 1.39 -28.03 6.89
C ASN A 86 1.57 -27.48 8.32
N TYR A 87 0.66 -27.77 9.26
CA TYR A 87 0.79 -27.36 10.67
C TYR A 87 2.21 -27.57 11.26
N PRO A 88 2.90 -28.72 11.05
CA PRO A 88 4.27 -28.89 11.54
C PRO A 88 5.27 -27.88 10.97
N LYS A 89 5.12 -27.51 9.70
CA LYS A 89 5.96 -26.49 9.05
C LYS A 89 5.67 -25.09 9.58
N ILE A 90 4.44 -24.78 9.96
CA ILE A 90 4.12 -23.51 10.62
C ILE A 90 4.82 -23.40 11.98
N LEU A 91 4.93 -24.50 12.73
CA LEU A 91 5.73 -24.53 13.96
C LEU A 91 7.24 -24.42 13.68
N GLU A 92 7.72 -25.05 12.60
CA GLU A 92 9.11 -24.91 12.14
C GLU A 92 9.45 -23.45 11.81
N LEU A 93 8.54 -22.74 11.13
CA LEU A 93 8.68 -21.32 10.82
C LEU A 93 8.82 -20.46 12.09
N ASN A 94 8.01 -20.71 13.12
CA ASN A 94 8.16 -20.05 14.42
C ASN A 94 9.53 -20.34 15.07
N GLY A 95 9.99 -21.60 15.00
CA GLY A 95 11.34 -21.98 15.45
C GLY A 95 12.43 -21.21 14.71
N LEU A 96 12.35 -21.14 13.37
CA LEU A 96 13.29 -20.41 12.53
C LEU A 96 13.28 -18.90 12.84
N ARG A 97 12.10 -18.30 13.01
CA ARG A 97 11.96 -16.90 13.44
C ARG A 97 12.66 -16.67 14.77
N ASN A 98 12.49 -17.54 15.76
CA ASN A 98 13.15 -17.42 17.06
C ASN A 98 14.68 -17.60 16.95
N ASP A 99 15.16 -18.51 16.11
CA ASP A 99 16.58 -18.66 15.82
C ASP A 99 17.19 -17.40 15.16
N ILE A 100 16.44 -16.72 14.29
CA ILE A 100 16.89 -15.44 13.70
C ILE A 100 17.07 -14.39 14.80
N TYR A 101 16.08 -14.21 15.68
CA TYR A 101 16.13 -13.19 16.73
C TYR A 101 17.16 -13.48 17.83
N HIS A 102 17.31 -14.74 18.24
CA HIS A 102 18.08 -15.08 19.43
C HIS A 102 19.42 -15.74 19.13
N LYS A 103 19.58 -16.35 17.95
CA LYS A 103 20.79 -17.09 17.56
C LYS A 103 21.44 -16.55 16.29
N TYR A 104 20.95 -15.43 15.76
CA TYR A 104 21.47 -14.78 14.55
C TYR A 104 21.53 -15.72 13.33
N ARG A 105 20.64 -16.72 13.24
CA ARG A 105 20.57 -17.63 12.10
C ARG A 105 20.33 -16.84 10.81
N ILE A 106 20.97 -17.28 9.71
CA ILE A 106 20.72 -16.75 8.37
C ILE A 106 20.05 -17.88 7.58
N PRO A 107 18.77 -17.74 7.20
CA PRO A 107 18.09 -18.71 6.35
C PRO A 107 18.77 -18.82 4.99
N SER A 108 18.78 -20.01 4.41
CA SER A 108 19.07 -20.24 2.98
C SER A 108 17.94 -19.70 2.10
N LYS A 109 18.22 -19.54 0.80
CA LYS A 109 17.19 -19.14 -0.18
C LYS A 109 16.09 -20.19 -0.30
N ASP A 110 16.46 -21.47 -0.33
CA ASP A 110 15.52 -22.60 -0.39
C ASP A 110 14.56 -22.60 0.82
N GLU A 111 15.05 -22.35 2.03
CA GLU A 111 14.19 -22.20 3.22
C GLU A 111 13.21 -21.03 3.08
N VAL A 112 13.66 -19.89 2.54
CA VAL A 112 12.80 -18.72 2.32
C VAL A 112 11.72 -19.02 1.28
N ASP A 113 12.07 -19.68 0.18
CA ASP A 113 11.13 -20.04 -0.88
C ASP A 113 10.13 -21.10 -0.41
N GLU A 114 10.57 -22.08 0.39
CA GLU A 114 9.68 -23.04 1.05
C GLU A 114 8.68 -22.30 1.94
N PHE A 115 9.15 -21.44 2.85
CA PHE A 115 8.26 -20.76 3.78
C PHE A 115 7.37 -19.71 3.11
N TYR A 116 7.77 -19.11 1.99
CA TYR A 116 6.87 -18.31 1.16
C TYR A 116 5.64 -19.12 0.72
N VAL A 117 5.86 -20.31 0.16
CA VAL A 117 4.78 -21.19 -0.32
C VAL A 117 3.92 -21.67 0.85
N ILE A 118 4.54 -22.15 1.93
CA ILE A 118 3.84 -22.66 3.12
C ILE A 118 2.95 -21.57 3.73
N THR A 119 3.48 -20.35 3.90
CA THR A 119 2.72 -19.23 4.45
C THR A 119 1.57 -18.83 3.53
N LYS A 120 1.79 -18.79 2.20
CA LYS A 120 0.73 -18.46 1.24
C LYS A 120 -0.43 -19.46 1.35
N LEU A 121 -0.13 -20.76 1.30
CA LEU A 121 -1.13 -21.83 1.38
C LEU A 121 -1.92 -21.79 2.68
N PHE A 122 -1.23 -21.55 3.82
CA PHE A 122 -1.88 -21.40 5.11
C PHE A 122 -2.88 -20.24 5.11
N LEU A 123 -2.47 -19.06 4.62
CA LEU A 123 -3.32 -17.88 4.59
C LEU A 123 -4.51 -18.06 3.63
N GLU A 124 -4.27 -18.59 2.42
CA GLU A 124 -5.32 -18.93 1.46
C GLU A 124 -6.38 -19.86 2.06
N GLU A 125 -5.93 -20.96 2.67
CA GLU A 125 -6.82 -21.96 3.24
C GLU A 125 -7.62 -21.38 4.42
N CYS A 126 -6.95 -20.82 5.42
CA CYS A 126 -7.64 -20.40 6.63
C CYS A 126 -8.55 -19.19 6.41
N ILE A 127 -8.15 -18.22 5.57
CA ILE A 127 -8.99 -17.07 5.22
C ILE A 127 -10.23 -17.53 4.46
N LYS A 128 -10.07 -18.48 3.52
CA LYS A 128 -11.21 -19.03 2.78
C LYS A 128 -12.18 -19.76 3.70
N ILE A 129 -11.67 -20.57 4.64
CA ILE A 129 -12.52 -21.29 5.59
C ILE A 129 -13.29 -20.34 6.51
N MET A 130 -12.63 -19.32 7.05
CA MET A 130 -13.22 -18.46 8.08
C MET A 130 -14.09 -17.33 7.52
N PHE A 131 -13.66 -16.72 6.41
CA PHE A 131 -14.26 -15.48 5.90
C PHE A 131 -14.90 -15.66 4.51
N ASP A 132 -14.76 -16.84 3.90
CA ASP A 132 -15.15 -17.13 2.51
C ASP A 132 -14.45 -16.22 1.46
N LEU A 133 -13.33 -15.62 1.84
CA LEU A 133 -12.54 -14.73 1.00
C LEU A 133 -11.38 -15.46 0.32
N ASP A 134 -11.03 -15.02 -0.87
CA ASP A 134 -9.81 -15.43 -1.56
C ASP A 134 -8.67 -14.49 -1.15
N PHE A 135 -7.56 -15.05 -0.68
CA PHE A 135 -6.41 -14.29 -0.21
C PHE A 135 -5.78 -13.41 -1.31
N ASP A 136 -5.83 -13.83 -2.57
CA ASP A 136 -5.30 -13.03 -3.68
C ASP A 136 -6.23 -11.88 -4.10
N ASN A 137 -7.47 -11.90 -3.62
CA ASN A 137 -8.44 -10.81 -3.79
C ASN A 137 -8.48 -9.86 -2.59
N ILE A 138 -7.77 -10.14 -1.50
CA ILE A 138 -7.58 -9.18 -0.42
C ILE A 138 -6.65 -8.08 -0.92
N SER A 139 -7.20 -6.89 -1.08
CA SER A 139 -6.41 -5.71 -1.40
C SER A 139 -5.69 -5.22 -0.15
N SER A 140 -4.37 -5.09 -0.26
CA SER A 140 -3.48 -4.32 0.63
C SER A 140 -3.94 -2.88 0.83
N PHE A 141 -4.71 -2.35 -0.13
CA PHE A 141 -5.13 -0.97 -0.11
C PHE A 141 -6.16 -0.70 0.98
N ASN A 142 -5.76 0.15 1.93
CA ASN A 142 -6.67 0.76 2.88
C ASN A 142 -6.81 2.26 2.60
N LEU A 143 -7.95 2.65 2.04
CA LEU A 143 -8.29 4.03 1.78
C LEU A 143 -8.20 4.92 3.02
N GLU A 144 -8.50 4.40 4.22
CA GLU A 144 -8.46 5.18 5.47
C GLU A 144 -7.05 5.67 5.81
N ASN A 145 -6.02 4.92 5.41
CA ASN A 145 -4.62 5.22 5.68
C ASN A 145 -4.03 6.22 4.67
N VAL A 146 -4.72 6.50 3.56
CA VAL A 146 -4.23 7.42 2.52
C VAL A 146 -4.16 8.85 3.05
N ASN A 147 -2.97 9.43 3.09
CA ASN A 147 -2.75 10.76 3.65
C ASN A 147 -3.36 11.87 2.79
N ASN A 148 -3.42 11.66 1.47
CA ASN A 148 -3.95 12.66 0.53
C ASN A 148 -5.50 12.64 0.45
N PRO A 149 -6.20 13.66 0.97
CA PRO A 149 -7.66 13.68 0.98
C PRO A 149 -8.26 13.74 -0.43
N PHE A 150 -7.55 14.29 -1.42
CA PHE A 150 -8.05 14.29 -2.79
C PHE A 150 -8.03 12.91 -3.44
N VAL A 151 -7.00 12.13 -3.13
CA VAL A 151 -6.90 10.73 -3.55
C VAL A 151 -8.03 9.95 -2.88
N LYS A 152 -8.27 10.16 -1.58
CA LYS A 152 -9.43 9.58 -0.87
C LYS A 152 -10.76 9.89 -1.55
N ASP A 153 -11.04 11.15 -1.80
CA ASP A 153 -12.33 11.60 -2.35
C ASP A 153 -12.53 11.08 -3.78
N THR A 154 -11.52 11.19 -4.64
CA THR A 154 -11.62 10.73 -6.04
C THR A 154 -11.71 9.21 -6.14
N TYR A 155 -11.04 8.47 -5.27
CA TYR A 155 -11.17 7.02 -5.19
C TYR A 155 -12.56 6.60 -4.72
N THR A 156 -13.09 7.26 -3.69
CA THR A 156 -14.45 7.01 -3.19
C THR A 156 -15.50 7.27 -4.27
N GLU A 157 -15.32 8.35 -5.04
CA GLU A 157 -16.16 8.68 -6.19
C GLU A 157 -16.06 7.60 -7.29
N ALA A 158 -14.85 7.07 -7.55
CA ALA A 158 -14.64 5.96 -8.49
C ALA A 158 -15.37 4.68 -8.08
N GLU A 159 -15.29 4.30 -6.79
CA GLU A 159 -15.98 3.13 -6.23
C GLU A 159 -17.50 3.27 -6.30
N LYS A 160 -18.03 4.48 -6.05
CA LYS A 160 -19.46 4.76 -6.18
C LYS A 160 -19.94 4.51 -7.61
N PHE A 161 -19.26 5.09 -8.60
CA PHE A 161 -19.60 4.86 -10.01
C PHE A 161 -19.43 3.38 -10.41
N PHE A 162 -18.44 2.69 -9.87
CA PHE A 162 -18.24 1.25 -10.08
C PHE A 162 -19.45 0.45 -9.62
N ALA A 163 -19.92 0.72 -8.40
CA ALA A 163 -21.09 0.04 -7.81
C ALA A 163 -22.38 0.33 -8.59
N GLU A 164 -22.53 1.56 -9.11
CA GLU A 164 -23.66 1.98 -9.96
C GLU A 164 -23.57 1.42 -11.40
N LYS A 165 -22.51 0.68 -11.73
CA LYS A 165 -22.19 0.17 -13.08
C LYS A 165 -21.96 1.26 -14.12
N ASP A 166 -21.68 2.49 -13.68
CA ASP A 166 -21.15 3.55 -14.53
C ASP A 166 -19.62 3.38 -14.65
N TYR A 167 -19.25 2.37 -15.45
CA TYR A 167 -17.84 2.00 -15.66
C TYR A 167 -17.02 3.11 -16.31
N GLU A 168 -17.68 3.98 -17.06
CA GLU A 168 -17.05 5.10 -17.75
C GLU A 168 -16.56 6.16 -16.74
N SER A 169 -17.48 6.63 -15.90
CA SER A 169 -17.17 7.60 -14.85
C SER A 169 -16.21 7.01 -13.81
N SER A 170 -16.37 5.71 -13.49
CA SER A 170 -15.47 4.99 -12.59
C SER A 170 -14.02 4.97 -13.09
N ALA A 171 -13.79 4.60 -14.36
CA ALA A 171 -12.46 4.59 -14.96
C ALA A 171 -11.80 5.98 -14.96
N SER A 172 -12.57 7.01 -15.30
CA SER A 172 -12.12 8.41 -15.28
C SER A 172 -11.68 8.85 -13.86
N CYS A 173 -12.45 8.51 -12.84
CA CYS A 173 -12.11 8.80 -11.45
C CYS A 173 -10.87 8.04 -10.99
N PHE A 174 -10.73 6.74 -11.30
CA PHE A 174 -9.49 5.99 -10.98
C PHE A 174 -8.24 6.57 -11.65
N GLN A 175 -8.33 6.97 -12.91
CA GLN A 175 -7.22 7.63 -13.61
C GLN A 175 -6.83 8.94 -12.92
N LYS A 176 -7.84 9.73 -12.51
CA LYS A 176 -7.63 10.97 -11.77
C LYS A 176 -6.97 10.68 -10.43
N THR A 177 -7.43 9.70 -9.68
CA THR A 177 -6.80 9.27 -8.42
C THR A 177 -5.33 8.90 -8.62
N PHE A 178 -5.01 8.08 -9.63
CA PHE A 178 -3.62 7.71 -9.94
C PHE A 178 -2.76 8.92 -10.26
N LYS A 179 -3.25 9.81 -11.14
CA LYS A 179 -2.52 11.03 -11.54
C LYS A 179 -2.23 11.90 -10.32
N GLU A 180 -3.17 11.97 -9.39
CA GLU A 180 -3.06 12.77 -8.19
C GLU A 180 -2.05 12.22 -7.21
N GLN A 181 -2.12 10.92 -6.94
CA GLN A 181 -1.12 10.24 -6.14
C GLN A 181 0.27 10.39 -6.77
N TRP A 182 0.38 10.19 -8.08
CA TRP A 182 1.61 10.36 -8.84
C TRP A 182 2.21 11.75 -8.67
N ASN A 183 1.38 12.79 -8.82
CA ASN A 183 1.82 14.17 -8.69
C ASN A 183 2.22 14.52 -7.25
N SER A 184 1.62 13.89 -6.24
CA SER A 184 1.99 14.11 -4.84
C SER A 184 3.39 13.57 -4.52
N ILE A 185 3.78 12.45 -5.13
CA ILE A 185 5.10 11.82 -4.91
C ILE A 185 6.17 12.49 -5.78
N TYR A 186 5.93 12.57 -7.09
CA TYR A 186 6.94 12.99 -8.06
C TYR A 186 6.89 14.50 -8.33
N GLY A 187 5.93 15.21 -7.76
CA GLY A 187 5.59 16.58 -8.13
C GLY A 187 4.98 16.65 -9.54
N HIS A 188 4.56 17.85 -9.93
CA HIS A 188 4.82 18.26 -11.31
C HIS A 188 6.33 18.47 -11.46
N PRO A 189 6.95 18.28 -12.64
CA PRO A 189 8.35 18.64 -12.84
C PRO A 189 8.58 20.05 -12.27
N ILE A 190 9.28 20.13 -11.14
CA ILE A 190 9.41 21.35 -10.37
C ILE A 190 10.42 22.22 -11.09
N ASN A 191 9.99 23.42 -11.50
CA ASN A 191 10.90 24.49 -11.84
C ASN A 191 11.40 25.12 -10.53
N ILE A 192 12.52 24.62 -10.01
CA ILE A 192 13.06 25.06 -8.72
C ILE A 192 13.82 26.36 -8.95
N SER A 193 13.11 27.49 -8.82
CA SER A 193 13.73 28.77 -8.54
C SER A 193 13.34 29.20 -7.13
N LYS A 194 14.34 29.32 -6.26
CA LYS A 194 14.37 29.95 -4.92
C LYS A 194 14.18 29.01 -3.73
N ILE A 195 15.30 28.70 -3.08
CA ILE A 195 15.37 28.47 -1.63
C ILE A 195 16.18 29.63 -1.02
N SER A 196 15.71 30.09 0.14
CA SER A 196 16.10 31.32 0.84
C SER A 196 17.49 31.26 1.48
N LYS A 197 18.16 32.42 1.51
CA LYS A 197 19.48 32.66 2.10
C LYS A 197 19.44 32.67 3.64
N PHE A 198 20.38 31.98 4.27
CA PHE A 198 20.79 32.27 5.66
C PHE A 198 21.86 33.37 5.66
N ASP A 199 21.86 34.19 6.71
CA ASP A 199 22.74 35.35 6.85
C ASP A 199 24.03 34.96 7.60
N SER A 200 25.02 34.45 6.87
CA SER A 200 26.38 34.21 7.36
C SER A 200 27.25 35.47 7.28
N GLN A 201 26.73 36.59 7.77
CA GLN A 201 27.54 37.79 7.92
C GLN A 201 28.36 37.71 9.21
N LYS A 202 29.60 37.20 9.07
CA LYS A 202 30.79 37.74 9.77
C LYS A 202 32.13 37.04 9.47
N ASN A 203 32.17 35.98 8.66
CA ASN A 203 33.46 35.40 8.25
C ASN A 203 33.43 34.91 6.79
N PRO A 204 34.18 35.53 5.86
CA PRO A 204 34.16 35.16 4.44
C PRO A 204 34.65 33.72 4.21
N ILE A 205 35.55 33.20 5.04
CA ILE A 205 36.03 31.81 4.91
C ILE A 205 34.94 30.82 5.30
N LEU A 206 34.15 31.12 6.35
CA LEU A 206 33.03 30.25 6.74
C LEU A 206 31.91 30.27 5.68
N LYS A 207 31.71 31.40 5.01
CA LYS A 207 30.75 31.51 3.91
C LYS A 207 31.16 30.68 2.68
N ASP A 208 32.43 30.72 2.30
CA ASP A 208 32.93 29.91 1.18
C ASP A 208 32.84 28.40 1.50
N ILE A 209 33.15 28.00 2.73
CA ILE A 209 32.99 26.62 3.20
C ILE A 209 31.51 26.22 3.21
N GLU A 210 30.63 27.09 3.70
CA GLU A 210 29.18 26.88 3.73
C GLU A 210 28.59 26.74 2.31
N ASP A 211 28.99 27.60 1.38
CA ASP A 211 28.57 27.53 -0.03
C ASP A 211 29.03 26.21 -0.69
N ILE A 212 30.25 25.74 -0.39
CA ILE A 212 30.74 24.43 -0.88
C ILE A 212 29.92 23.28 -0.30
N PHE A 213 29.65 23.29 1.01
CA PHE A 213 28.84 22.24 1.64
C PHE A 213 27.40 22.24 1.14
N ASN A 214 26.79 23.41 0.96
CA ASN A 214 25.44 23.54 0.42
C ASN A 214 25.38 23.06 -1.04
N ASN A 215 26.34 23.44 -1.87
CA ASN A 215 26.41 22.96 -3.26
C ASN A 215 26.62 21.45 -3.34
N LEU A 216 27.48 20.88 -2.48
CA LEU A 216 27.70 19.43 -2.42
C LEU A 216 26.46 18.70 -1.91
N ALA A 217 25.81 19.21 -0.86
CA ALA A 217 24.56 18.66 -0.35
C ALA A 217 23.45 18.71 -1.40
N ASP A 218 23.34 19.81 -2.15
CA ASP A 218 22.41 19.95 -3.27
C ASP A 218 22.68 18.95 -4.39
N ASP A 219 23.94 18.78 -4.78
CA ASP A 219 24.31 17.87 -5.87
C ASP A 219 24.18 16.40 -5.46
N VAL A 220 24.50 16.07 -4.21
CA VAL A 220 24.25 14.74 -3.62
C VAL A 220 22.76 14.46 -3.49
N ASN A 221 21.95 15.43 -3.02
CA ASN A 221 20.49 15.31 -2.96
C ASN A 221 19.86 15.20 -4.35
N LYS A 222 20.35 15.95 -5.35
CA LYS A 222 19.94 15.79 -6.75
C LYS A 222 20.30 14.41 -7.27
N GLY A 223 21.50 13.90 -6.95
CA GLY A 223 21.95 12.57 -7.32
C GLY A 223 21.07 11.47 -6.73
N PHE A 224 20.85 11.49 -5.41
CA PHE A 224 19.96 10.55 -4.72
C PHE A 224 18.53 10.65 -5.21
N LYS A 225 17.98 11.86 -5.35
CA LYS A 225 16.64 12.07 -5.92
C LYS A 225 16.56 11.58 -7.36
N THR A 226 17.61 11.72 -8.16
CA THR A 226 17.66 11.20 -9.54
C THR A 226 17.71 9.68 -9.56
N ILE A 227 18.54 9.04 -8.72
CA ILE A 227 18.65 7.58 -8.61
C ILE A 227 17.34 6.98 -8.07
N GLN A 228 16.77 7.56 -7.01
CA GLN A 228 15.47 7.19 -6.47
C GLN A 228 14.37 7.39 -7.53
N ASN A 229 14.36 8.52 -8.24
CA ASN A 229 13.48 8.78 -9.39
C ASN A 229 13.79 7.93 -10.62
N ILE A 230 14.87 7.15 -10.69
CA ILE A 230 15.14 6.22 -11.80
C ILE A 230 14.66 4.82 -11.41
N ILE A 231 14.99 4.38 -10.20
CA ILE A 231 14.66 3.05 -9.68
C ILE A 231 13.14 2.94 -9.45
N VAL A 232 12.57 3.87 -8.69
CA VAL A 232 11.13 3.91 -8.37
C VAL A 232 10.29 4.16 -9.63
N LYS A 233 10.79 5.01 -10.54
CA LYS A 233 10.06 5.40 -11.75
C LYS A 233 10.00 4.28 -12.80
N LYS A 234 10.89 3.28 -12.83
CA LYS A 234 10.77 2.19 -13.81
C LYS A 234 9.52 1.33 -13.57
N LYS A 235 9.29 0.88 -12.33
CA LYS A 235 8.08 0.14 -11.94
C LYS A 235 6.83 1.00 -12.08
N HIS A 236 6.89 2.26 -11.62
CA HIS A 236 5.73 3.15 -11.70
C HIS A 236 5.43 3.63 -13.13
N LEU A 237 6.43 3.77 -14.01
CA LEU A 237 6.21 4.00 -15.44
C LEU A 237 5.50 2.83 -16.10
N TYR A 238 5.75 1.59 -15.64
CA TYR A 238 4.97 0.45 -16.11
C TYR A 238 3.51 0.57 -15.68
N PHE A 239 3.21 0.88 -14.41
CA PHE A 239 1.85 1.16 -13.94
C PHE A 239 1.18 2.29 -14.74
N LYS A 240 1.89 3.40 -14.94
CA LYS A 240 1.42 4.53 -15.74
C LYS A 240 1.08 4.11 -17.17
N LYS A 241 1.96 3.36 -17.85
CA LYS A 241 1.72 2.86 -19.20
C LYS A 241 0.51 1.92 -19.25
N GLN A 242 0.31 1.07 -18.26
CA GLN A 242 -0.86 0.19 -18.19
C GLN A 242 -2.15 1.00 -18.05
N ILE A 243 -2.19 1.98 -17.13
CA ILE A 243 -3.36 2.86 -16.96
C ILE A 243 -3.62 3.71 -18.21
N GLU A 244 -2.58 4.30 -18.80
CA GLU A 244 -2.69 5.08 -20.04
C GLU A 244 -3.14 4.21 -21.21
N SER A 245 -2.68 2.97 -21.32
CA SER A 245 -3.11 2.03 -22.37
C SER A 245 -4.59 1.69 -22.23
N VAL A 246 -5.07 1.40 -21.01
CA VAL A 246 -6.50 1.10 -20.81
C VAL A 246 -7.34 2.36 -21.07
N TYR A 247 -6.87 3.54 -20.67
CA TYR A 247 -7.56 4.80 -20.94
C TYR A 247 -7.56 5.19 -22.44
N HIS A 248 -6.49 4.87 -23.17
CA HIS A 248 -6.45 5.08 -24.62
C HIS A 248 -7.41 4.13 -25.34
N ASN A 249 -7.48 2.86 -24.94
CA ASN A 249 -8.44 1.90 -25.47
C ASN A 249 -9.89 2.30 -25.12
N TYR A 250 -10.11 2.92 -23.96
CA TYR A 250 -11.38 3.51 -23.53
C TYR A 250 -11.89 4.62 -24.46
N ARG A 251 -11.00 5.47 -25.01
CA ARG A 251 -11.43 6.52 -25.94
C ARG A 251 -11.89 5.97 -27.29
N SER A 252 -11.59 4.70 -27.58
CA SER A 252 -11.92 4.03 -28.84
C SER A 252 -13.07 3.01 -28.73
N GLU A 253 -13.36 2.42 -27.56
CA GLU A 253 -14.36 1.35 -27.37
C GLU A 253 -15.00 1.32 -25.95
N LYS A 254 -16.01 0.46 -25.73
CA LYS A 254 -16.61 0.21 -24.39
C LYS A 254 -15.63 -0.51 -23.45
N VAL A 255 -15.52 -0.04 -22.21
CA VAL A 255 -14.73 -0.69 -21.14
C VAL A 255 -15.39 -1.99 -20.68
N ASP A 256 -14.63 -3.09 -20.69
CA ASP A 256 -15.04 -4.32 -20.02
C ASP A 256 -14.73 -4.24 -18.51
N LEU A 257 -15.57 -4.88 -17.71
CA LEU A 257 -15.44 -5.00 -16.26
C LEU A 257 -14.06 -5.54 -15.86
N LYS A 258 -13.48 -6.46 -16.66
CA LYS A 258 -12.15 -7.01 -16.41
C LYS A 258 -11.05 -5.96 -16.45
N ASP A 259 -11.10 -5.03 -17.40
CA ASP A 259 -10.13 -3.95 -17.52
C ASP A 259 -10.24 -2.96 -16.36
N LEU A 260 -11.47 -2.70 -15.91
CA LEU A 260 -11.73 -1.83 -14.78
C LEU A 260 -11.23 -2.42 -13.45
N ILE A 261 -11.44 -3.73 -13.22
CA ILE A 261 -10.88 -4.46 -12.07
C ILE A 261 -9.35 -4.39 -12.11
N LYS A 262 -8.74 -4.54 -13.29
CA LYS A 262 -7.29 -4.44 -13.45
C LYS A 262 -6.77 -3.03 -13.15
N ILE A 263 -7.45 -1.98 -13.64
CA ILE A 263 -7.09 -0.59 -13.31
C ILE A 263 -7.17 -0.37 -11.81
N LYS A 264 -8.30 -0.73 -11.19
CA LYS A 264 -8.51 -0.58 -9.75
C LYS A 264 -7.35 -1.19 -8.97
N LYS A 265 -6.99 -2.44 -9.28
CA LYS A 265 -5.86 -3.13 -8.64
C LYS A 265 -4.52 -2.39 -8.80
N ILE A 266 -4.22 -1.87 -10.00
CA ILE A 266 -2.98 -1.11 -10.24
C ILE A 266 -2.97 0.21 -9.45
N VAL A 267 -4.12 0.90 -9.36
CA VAL A 267 -4.24 2.15 -8.61
C VAL A 267 -4.07 1.90 -7.11
N GLU A 268 -4.73 0.87 -6.59
CA GLU A 268 -4.62 0.41 -5.21
C GLU A 268 -3.17 0.07 -4.83
N GLU A 269 -2.49 -0.75 -5.66
CA GLU A 269 -1.08 -1.13 -5.49
C GLU A 269 -0.17 0.11 -5.52
N PHE A 270 -0.37 1.00 -6.49
CA PHE A 270 0.42 2.22 -6.60
C PHE A 270 0.25 3.14 -5.39
N ILE A 271 -0.97 3.35 -4.89
CA ILE A 271 -1.18 4.21 -3.72
C ILE A 271 -0.53 3.59 -2.48
N SER A 272 -0.77 2.29 -2.24
CA SER A 272 -0.19 1.56 -1.11
C SER A 272 1.33 1.64 -1.10
N GLU A 273 1.99 1.53 -2.25
CA GLU A 273 3.45 1.61 -2.37
C GLU A 273 4.02 3.02 -2.19
N THR A 274 3.20 4.06 -2.26
CA THR A 274 3.73 5.42 -2.46
C THR A 274 3.28 6.46 -1.45
N ASP A 275 2.27 6.18 -0.65
CA ASP A 275 1.66 7.17 0.25
C ASP A 275 2.66 7.73 1.27
N ASP A 276 3.55 6.89 1.79
CA ASP A 276 4.61 7.28 2.75
C ASP A 276 5.71 8.15 2.11
N TYR A 277 5.78 8.22 0.79
CA TYR A 277 6.81 8.99 0.07
C TYR A 277 6.35 10.41 -0.28
N ILE A 278 5.12 10.80 0.08
CA ILE A 278 4.64 12.16 -0.13
C ILE A 278 5.28 13.06 0.93
N SER A 279 6.09 14.03 0.50
CA SER A 279 6.65 15.00 1.45
C SER A 279 5.55 15.83 2.10
N GLU A 280 5.69 16.12 3.40
CA GLU A 280 4.70 16.89 4.17
C GLU A 280 4.40 18.25 3.53
N GLU A 281 5.43 18.95 3.02
CA GLU A 281 5.29 20.21 2.29
C GLU A 281 4.47 20.06 1.01
N HIS A 282 4.71 19.01 0.21
CA HIS A 282 3.93 18.75 -1.00
C HIS A 282 2.50 18.37 -0.65
N LEU A 283 2.30 17.51 0.35
CA LEU A 283 0.98 17.12 0.82
C LEU A 283 0.18 18.34 1.25
N GLN A 284 0.77 19.22 2.06
CA GLN A 284 0.12 20.43 2.56
C GLN A 284 -0.27 21.37 1.41
N LYS A 285 0.63 21.59 0.45
CA LYS A 285 0.32 22.38 -0.76
C LYS A 285 -0.85 21.79 -1.55
N ARG A 286 -0.89 20.46 -1.74
CA ARG A 286 -2.01 19.80 -2.44
C ARG A 286 -3.32 19.90 -1.66
N ILE A 287 -3.27 19.81 -0.34
CA ILE A 287 -4.44 20.02 0.53
C ILE A 287 -4.99 21.44 0.36
N ASP A 288 -4.11 22.45 0.31
CA ASP A 288 -4.52 23.85 0.16
C ASP A 288 -5.10 24.12 -1.23
N ASP A 289 -4.47 23.62 -2.30
CA ASP A 289 -5.01 23.64 -3.66
C ASP A 289 -6.41 23.01 -3.70
N TYR A 290 -6.58 21.87 -3.02
CA TYR A 290 -7.83 21.14 -2.97
C TYR A 290 -8.93 21.91 -2.24
N ARG A 291 -8.63 22.50 -1.08
CA ARG A 291 -9.55 23.35 -0.32
C ARG A 291 -10.02 24.55 -1.15
N GLN A 292 -9.10 25.20 -1.87
CA GLN A 292 -9.46 26.29 -2.77
C GLN A 292 -10.40 25.82 -3.89
N MET A 293 -10.09 24.69 -4.54
CA MET A 293 -10.95 24.14 -5.59
C MET A 293 -12.35 23.80 -5.07
N GLN A 294 -12.47 23.21 -3.88
CA GLN A 294 -13.77 22.88 -3.27
C GLN A 294 -14.57 24.15 -2.93
N HIS A 295 -13.91 25.18 -2.40
CA HIS A 295 -14.53 26.48 -2.18
C HIS A 295 -15.10 27.08 -3.48
N TYR A 296 -14.34 27.03 -4.59
CA TYR A 296 -14.81 27.50 -5.90
C TYR A 296 -16.00 26.69 -6.43
N LYS A 297 -16.00 25.35 -6.27
CA LYS A 297 -17.15 24.51 -6.65
C LYS A 297 -18.41 24.90 -5.89
N GLN A 298 -18.31 25.09 -4.57
CA GLN A 298 -19.44 25.50 -3.75
C GLN A 298 -19.97 26.90 -4.12
N MET A 299 -19.08 27.86 -4.40
CA MET A 299 -19.48 29.18 -4.88
C MET A 299 -20.25 29.10 -6.21
N ARG A 300 -19.75 28.33 -7.19
CA ARG A 300 -20.42 28.15 -8.48
C ARG A 300 -21.80 27.51 -8.32
N LEU A 301 -21.92 26.51 -7.44
CA LEU A 301 -23.21 25.87 -7.17
C LEU A 301 -24.22 26.86 -6.58
N ARG A 302 -23.80 27.69 -5.61
CA ARG A 302 -24.64 28.76 -5.04
C ARG A 302 -25.06 29.79 -6.09
N MET A 303 -24.18 30.14 -7.03
CA MET A 303 -24.51 31.06 -8.12
C MET A 303 -25.55 30.46 -9.09
N LYS A 304 -25.40 29.18 -9.47
CA LYS A 304 -26.40 28.49 -10.31
C LYS A 304 -27.78 28.46 -9.66
N ILE A 305 -27.85 28.05 -8.39
CA ILE A 305 -29.12 28.02 -7.64
C ILE A 305 -29.77 29.41 -7.60
N LYS A 306 -28.98 30.48 -7.39
CA LYS A 306 -29.51 31.85 -7.41
C LYS A 306 -30.06 32.27 -8.78
N THR A 307 -29.54 31.72 -9.86
CA THR A 307 -29.96 32.06 -11.23
C THR A 307 -31.18 31.25 -11.67
N GLU A 308 -31.37 30.04 -11.12
CA GLU A 308 -32.54 29.20 -11.39
C GLU A 308 -33.78 29.58 -10.55
N VAL A 309 -33.58 30.28 -9.42
CA VAL A 309 -34.65 30.73 -8.51
C VAL A 309 -35.12 32.17 -8.82
N ALA A 310 -34.38 32.91 -9.66
CA ALA A 310 -34.72 34.27 -10.09
C ALA A 310 -35.43 34.26 -11.45
#